data_AF-A0A9X7PFT4-F1
#
_entry.id   AF-A0A9X7PFT4-F1
#
_cell.length_a   1.000
_cell.length_b   1.000
_cell.length_c   1.000
_cell.angle_alpha   90.00
_cell.angle_beta   90.00
_cell.angle_gamma   90.00
#
_symmetry.space_group_name_H-M   'P 1'
#
loop_
_entity.id
_entity.type
_entity.pdbx_description
1 polymer ?
#
loop_
_entity_poly.entity_id
_entity_poly.type
_entity_poly.pdbx_seq_one_letter_code
_entity_poly.pdbx_strand_id
1 'polypeptide(L)'
;MGDSRRPGGTWLEFRAEGLYQHARDSQGRLIPWSRIMILGRCTLGAKYPKGSYGAKALLDVLPGPWRGHGHGYLHMTLRHPYEDRAAPFDLHSRRYRPTELALLQELLAQINEAGETHRLGDADRLSRTIERLGEQRPWAAWKIRDAVKEARGA
;
A
#
# COMPACT_ATOMS: atom_id res chain seq x y z
N MET A 1 -2.10 -0.22 7.37
CA MET A 1 -1.63 0.82 6.43
C MET A 1 -2.45 2.09 6.67
N GLY A 2 -1.78 3.22 6.87
CA GLY A 2 -2.41 4.45 7.34
C GLY A 2 -2.50 4.56 8.87
N ASP A 3 -2.79 5.76 9.37
CA ASP A 3 -2.72 6.11 10.80
C ASP A 3 -3.92 5.59 11.59
N SER A 4 -3.76 4.42 12.20
CA SER A 4 -4.78 3.79 13.05
C SER A 4 -4.98 4.50 14.40
N ARG A 5 -4.03 5.34 14.81
CA ARG A 5 -4.06 6.05 16.10
C ARG A 5 -4.78 7.38 16.00
N ARG A 6 -5.08 7.85 14.79
CA ARG A 6 -5.82 9.08 14.55
C ARG A 6 -7.32 8.85 14.75
N PRO A 7 -7.95 9.47 15.76
CA PRO A 7 -9.40 9.36 15.96
C PRO A 7 -10.15 9.89 14.72
N GLY A 8 -11.07 9.10 14.17
CA GLY A 8 -11.80 9.46 12.95
C GLY A 8 -10.96 9.42 11.67
N GLY A 9 -9.76 8.83 11.71
CA GLY A 9 -8.93 8.61 10.53
C GLY A 9 -9.41 7.43 9.70
N THR A 10 -9.16 7.49 8.39
CA THR A 10 -9.37 6.37 7.48
C THR A 10 -8.10 5.55 7.40
N TRP A 11 -8.16 4.24 7.63
CA TRP A 11 -6.99 3.37 7.53
C TRP A 11 -7.37 2.01 6.97
N LEU A 12 -6.38 1.34 6.39
CA LEU A 12 -6.54 0.04 5.75
C LEU A 12 -5.86 -1.03 6.60
N GLU A 13 -6.61 -2.08 6.88
CA GLU A 13 -6.14 -3.23 7.64
C GLU A 13 -6.13 -4.44 6.72
N PHE A 14 -4.98 -5.11 6.66
CA PHE A 14 -4.83 -6.36 5.93
C PHE A 14 -5.25 -7.50 6.85
N ARG A 15 -6.32 -8.22 6.50
CA ARG A 15 -6.84 -9.36 7.27
C ARG A 15 -6.75 -10.65 6.47
N ALA A 16 -6.90 -11.79 7.12
CA ALA A 16 -6.86 -13.10 6.44
C ALA A 16 -7.95 -13.24 5.38
N GLU A 17 -9.12 -12.64 5.61
CA GLU A 17 -10.29 -12.72 4.71
C GLU A 17 -10.25 -11.70 3.57
N GLY A 18 -9.56 -10.57 3.78
CA GLY A 18 -9.54 -9.48 2.82
C GLY A 18 -8.91 -8.19 3.32
N LEU A 19 -9.03 -7.14 2.52
CA LEU A 19 -8.65 -5.79 2.89
C LEU A 19 -9.83 -5.11 3.59
N TYR A 20 -9.66 -4.77 4.86
CA TYR A 20 -10.67 -4.04 5.63
C TYR A 20 -10.36 -2.55 5.64
N GLN A 21 -11.29 -1.74 5.13
CA GLN A 21 -11.18 -0.28 5.18
C GLN A 21 -11.97 0.25 6.36
N HIS A 22 -11.27 0.83 7.32
CA HIS A 22 -11.87 1.64 8.39
C HIS A 22 -12.13 3.04 7.86
N ALA A 23 -13.35 3.54 8.03
CA ALA A 23 -13.76 4.87 7.61
C ALA A 23 -14.43 5.61 8.77
N ARG A 24 -14.33 6.94 8.75
CA ARG A 24 -14.81 7.84 9.80
C ARG A 24 -16.29 7.68 10.12
N ASP A 25 -17.12 7.55 9.07
CA ASP A 25 -18.58 7.68 9.16
C ASP A 25 -19.33 6.46 8.59
N SER A 26 -18.65 5.33 8.42
CA SER A 26 -19.29 4.10 7.95
C SER A 26 -18.80 2.88 8.72
N GLN A 27 -19.66 1.87 8.83
CA GLN A 27 -19.18 0.52 9.16
C GLN A 27 -18.07 0.18 8.17
N GLY A 28 -16.90 -0.17 8.70
CA GLY A 28 -15.74 -0.44 7.86
C GLY A 28 -16.06 -1.51 6.81
N ARG A 29 -15.46 -1.40 5.63
CA ARG A 29 -15.81 -2.26 4.50
C ARG A 29 -14.73 -3.30 4.29
N LEU A 30 -15.11 -4.58 4.41
CA LEU A 30 -14.27 -5.70 4.01
C LEU A 30 -14.35 -5.89 2.49
N ILE A 31 -13.20 -5.95 1.84
CA ILE A 31 -13.04 -6.32 0.44
C ILE A 31 -12.33 -7.68 0.42
N PRO A 32 -13.04 -8.79 0.10
CA PRO A 32 -12.44 -10.11 0.12
C PRO A 32 -11.26 -10.23 -0.85
N TRP A 33 -10.24 -11.01 -0.48
CA TRP A 33 -9.09 -11.25 -1.36
C TRP A 33 -9.49 -11.85 -2.71
N SER A 34 -10.48 -12.75 -2.70
CA SER A 34 -11.05 -13.35 -3.92
C SER A 34 -11.63 -12.33 -4.90
N ARG A 35 -12.00 -11.15 -4.39
CA ARG A 35 -12.53 -10.04 -5.17
C ARG A 35 -11.43 -9.14 -5.69
N ILE A 36 -10.23 -9.11 -5.12
CA ILE A 36 -9.14 -8.23 -5.54
C ILE A 36 -8.35 -8.94 -6.64
N MET A 37 -8.39 -8.38 -7.87
CA MET A 37 -7.67 -8.92 -9.03
C MET A 37 -6.27 -8.32 -9.17
N ILE A 38 -6.17 -7.01 -8.97
CA ILE A 38 -4.92 -6.26 -9.07
C ILE A 38 -4.81 -5.37 -7.85
N LEU A 39 -3.72 -5.53 -7.10
CA LEU A 39 -3.32 -4.71 -5.97
C LEU A 39 -1.89 -4.24 -6.21
N GLY A 40 -1.69 -3.00 -6.62
CA GLY A 40 -0.34 -2.61 -7.04
C GLY A 40 -0.03 -1.12 -7.14
N ARG A 41 -1.02 -0.24 -6.99
CA ARG A 41 -0.76 1.20 -7.11
C ARG A 41 -1.14 1.93 -5.83
N CYS A 42 -0.14 2.51 -5.18
CA CYS A 42 -0.34 3.46 -4.10
C CYS A 42 -0.06 4.86 -4.66
N THR A 43 -0.99 5.80 -4.50
CA THR A 43 -0.76 7.22 -4.79
C THR A 43 -0.83 8.02 -3.50
N LEU A 44 -0.02 9.06 -3.39
CA LEU A 44 -0.06 10.00 -2.27
C LEU A 44 -0.56 11.36 -2.76
N GLY A 45 -1.32 12.07 -1.92
CA GLY A 45 -1.91 13.34 -2.31
C GLY A 45 -3.17 13.11 -3.15
N ALA A 46 -3.10 13.14 -4.48
CA ALA A 46 -4.32 13.05 -5.29
C ALA A 46 -4.85 11.63 -5.50
N LYS A 47 -6.19 11.55 -5.59
CA LYS A 47 -6.92 10.34 -5.99
C LYS A 47 -6.57 9.89 -7.40
N TYR A 48 -6.37 10.82 -8.34
CA TYR A 48 -5.99 10.52 -9.72
C TYR A 48 -4.86 11.47 -10.18
N PRO A 49 -3.58 11.06 -10.13
CA PRO A 49 -2.49 11.91 -10.59
C PRO A 49 -2.52 12.05 -12.12
N LYS A 50 -2.46 13.29 -12.62
CA LYS A 50 -2.33 13.59 -14.06
C LYS A 50 -0.87 13.43 -14.47
N GLY A 51 -0.57 12.37 -15.22
CA GLY A 51 0.72 12.21 -15.90
C GLY A 51 1.86 11.75 -15.00
N SER A 52 2.03 10.42 -14.91
CA SER A 52 3.30 9.70 -14.78
C SER A 52 3.00 8.24 -14.40
N TYR A 53 3.73 7.33 -15.02
CA TYR A 53 3.74 5.90 -14.73
C TYR A 53 5.12 5.58 -14.14
N GLY A 54 5.23 5.46 -12.82
CA GLY A 54 6.49 5.13 -12.12
C GLY A 54 6.66 5.84 -10.77
N ALA A 55 7.82 5.69 -10.13
CA ALA A 55 8.15 6.28 -8.82
C ALA A 55 7.98 7.82 -8.76
N LYS A 56 7.96 8.51 -9.92
CA LYS A 56 7.60 9.93 -10.02
C LYS A 56 6.10 10.18 -9.78
N ALA A 57 5.21 9.29 -10.21
CA ALA A 57 3.77 9.38 -9.97
C ALA A 57 3.38 9.32 -8.48
N LEU A 58 4.22 8.65 -7.67
CA LEU A 58 4.13 8.64 -6.22
C LEU A 58 4.37 10.04 -5.61
N LEU A 59 5.13 10.89 -6.34
CA LEU A 59 5.58 12.22 -5.93
C LEU A 59 4.87 13.36 -6.69
N ASP A 60 4.22 13.07 -7.82
CA ASP A 60 3.72 14.08 -8.78
C ASP A 60 2.49 14.88 -8.32
N VAL A 61 1.98 14.65 -7.12
CA VAL A 61 0.95 15.52 -6.51
C VAL A 61 1.29 15.87 -5.07
N LEU A 62 2.46 16.46 -4.88
CA LEU A 62 2.89 16.99 -3.58
C LEU A 62 2.81 18.53 -3.58
N PRO A 63 1.86 19.16 -2.87
CA PRO A 63 2.02 20.55 -2.48
C PRO A 63 3.01 20.60 -1.30
N GLY A 64 4.23 21.09 -1.56
CA GLY A 64 5.22 21.39 -0.52
C GLY A 64 5.69 20.20 0.33
N PRO A 65 6.62 20.43 1.27
CA PRO A 65 7.19 19.36 2.07
C PRO A 65 6.21 18.96 3.18
N TRP A 66 5.35 17.97 2.94
CA TRP A 66 4.84 17.05 3.95
C TRP A 66 4.39 17.70 5.29
N ARG A 67 3.47 18.67 5.25
CA ARG A 67 2.80 19.16 6.47
C ARG A 67 1.75 18.15 6.94
N GLY A 68 2.18 17.21 7.79
CA GLY A 68 1.43 16.62 8.91
C GLY A 68 0.14 15.81 8.67
N HIS A 69 -0.62 16.06 7.60
CA HIS A 69 -1.96 15.53 7.35
C HIS A 69 -2.11 15.27 5.84
N GLY A 70 -1.44 14.22 5.34
CA GLY A 70 -1.60 13.75 3.97
C GLY A 70 -2.55 12.57 3.89
N HIS A 71 -3.14 12.35 2.73
CA HIS A 71 -3.93 11.16 2.44
C HIS A 71 -3.29 10.39 1.27
N GLY A 72 -3.33 9.07 1.35
CA GLY A 72 -2.93 8.17 0.28
C GLY A 72 -4.13 7.40 -0.25
N TYR A 73 -3.99 6.86 -1.46
CA TYR A 73 -4.98 6.00 -2.07
C TYR A 73 -4.32 4.70 -2.50
N LEU A 74 -4.88 3.59 -2.04
CA LEU A 74 -4.55 2.27 -2.55
C LEU A 74 -5.52 1.93 -3.67
N HIS A 75 -5.00 1.88 -4.89
CA HIS A 75 -5.73 1.52 -6.09
C HIS A 75 -5.73 0.01 -6.27
N MET A 76 -6.91 -0.52 -6.51
CA MET A 76 -7.14 -1.93 -6.74
C MET A 76 -8.23 -2.12 -7.78
N THR A 77 -8.13 -3.18 -8.57
CA THR A 77 -9.19 -3.59 -9.48
C THR A 77 -9.94 -4.77 -8.86
N LEU A 78 -11.26 -4.62 -8.70
CA LEU A 78 -12.13 -5.63 -8.11
C LEU A 78 -12.80 -6.48 -9.20
N ARG A 79 -13.03 -7.77 -8.91
CA ARG A 79 -13.81 -8.70 -9.74
C ARG A 79 -15.31 -8.58 -9.41
N HIS A 80 -16.14 -8.74 -10.44
CA HIS A 80 -17.59 -8.91 -10.40
C HIS A 80 -18.41 -7.86 -9.62
N PRO A 81 -18.85 -6.76 -10.27
CA PRO A 81 -18.43 -6.33 -11.61
C PRO A 81 -17.00 -5.79 -11.59
N TYR A 82 -16.38 -5.67 -12.76
CA TYR A 82 -15.04 -5.09 -12.86
C TYR A 82 -15.09 -3.63 -12.47
N GLU A 83 -14.48 -3.30 -11.33
CA GLU A 83 -14.50 -1.96 -10.77
C GLU A 83 -13.09 -1.54 -10.37
N ASP A 84 -12.64 -0.42 -10.90
CA ASP A 84 -11.44 0.25 -10.41
C ASP A 84 -11.79 1.04 -9.15
N ARG A 85 -11.17 0.65 -8.04
CA ARG A 85 -11.42 1.23 -6.74
C ARG A 85 -10.16 1.83 -6.16
N ALA A 86 -10.28 3.06 -5.66
CA ALA A 86 -9.27 3.72 -4.86
C ALA A 86 -9.73 3.76 -3.41
N ALA A 87 -9.02 3.06 -2.52
CA ALA A 87 -9.28 3.07 -1.09
C ALA A 87 -8.42 4.14 -0.42
N PRO A 88 -9.00 5.26 0.05
CA PRO A 88 -8.26 6.27 0.79
C PRO A 88 -7.75 5.73 2.12
N PHE A 89 -6.61 6.27 2.58
CA PHE A 89 -6.07 6.11 3.92
C PHE A 89 -5.33 7.38 4.35
N ASP A 90 -5.39 7.71 5.63
CA ASP A 90 -4.65 8.82 6.22
C ASP A 90 -3.20 8.42 6.46
N LEU A 91 -2.26 9.29 6.09
CA LEU A 91 -0.85 9.06 6.37
C LEU A 91 -0.55 9.35 7.84
N HIS A 92 0.38 8.57 8.39
CA HIS A 92 0.95 8.87 9.70
C HIS A 92 1.66 10.22 9.70
N SER A 93 1.78 10.81 10.90
CA SER A 93 2.61 12.00 11.14
C SER A 93 4.11 11.76 10.87
N ARG A 94 4.53 10.49 10.75
CA ARG A 94 5.89 10.11 10.33
C ARG A 94 6.10 10.45 8.86
N ARG A 95 7.24 11.10 8.58
CA ARG A 95 7.70 11.33 7.21
C ARG A 95 8.21 10.03 6.60
N TYR A 96 7.50 9.52 5.59
CA TYR A 96 7.93 8.37 4.82
C TYR A 96 8.96 8.79 3.76
N ARG A 97 10.05 8.03 3.65
CA ARG A 97 11.03 8.21 2.57
C ARG A 97 10.44 7.66 1.27
N PRO A 98 10.74 8.26 0.10
CA PRO A 98 10.31 7.73 -1.20
C PRO A 98 10.68 6.25 -1.39
N THR A 99 11.83 5.81 -0.87
CA THR A 99 12.29 4.42 -0.90
C THR A 99 11.38 3.46 -0.12
N GLU A 100 10.90 3.86 1.06
CA GLU A 100 9.99 3.04 1.89
C GLU A 100 8.65 2.81 1.17
N LEU A 101 8.17 3.84 0.48
CA LEU A 101 6.96 3.78 -0.32
C LEU A 101 7.13 2.93 -1.60
N ALA A 102 8.29 3.03 -2.25
CA ALA A 102 8.63 2.19 -3.41
C ALA A 102 8.75 0.71 -3.01
N LEU A 103 9.38 0.41 -1.88
CA LEU A 103 9.45 -0.95 -1.31
C LEU A 103 8.07 -1.53 -1.04
N LEU A 104 7.19 -0.73 -0.43
CA LEU A 104 5.81 -1.14 -0.18
C LEU A 104 5.03 -1.41 -1.46
N GLN A 105 5.20 -0.55 -2.48
CA GLN A 105 4.54 -0.74 -3.77
C GLN A 105 5.02 -2.01 -4.47
N GLU A 106 6.34 -2.26 -4.47
CA GLU A 106 6.93 -3.46 -5.06
C GLU A 106 6.48 -4.73 -4.31
N LEU A 107 6.44 -4.70 -2.97
CA LEU A 107 5.92 -5.80 -2.16
C LEU A 107 4.48 -6.16 -2.53
N LEU A 108 3.61 -5.15 -2.63
CA LEU A 108 2.21 -5.36 -3.04
C LEU A 108 2.12 -5.90 -4.47
N ALA A 109 2.89 -5.35 -5.40
CA ALA A 109 2.93 -5.79 -6.79
C ALA A 109 3.36 -7.25 -6.91
N GLN A 110 4.46 -7.65 -6.28
CA GLN A 110 4.94 -9.03 -6.36
C GLN A 110 4.00 -10.02 -5.66
N ILE A 111 3.38 -9.63 -4.55
CA ILE A 111 2.39 -10.49 -3.87
C ILE A 111 1.16 -10.68 -4.76
N ASN A 112 0.73 -9.62 -5.43
CA ASN A 112 -0.35 -9.67 -6.40
C ASN A 112 0.01 -10.51 -7.64
N GLU A 113 1.19 -10.32 -8.22
CA GLU A 113 1.70 -11.13 -9.35
C GLU A 113 1.78 -12.61 -8.99
N ALA A 114 2.17 -12.94 -7.76
CA ALA A 114 2.20 -14.31 -7.27
C ALA A 114 0.81 -14.90 -6.98
N GLY A 115 -0.27 -14.10 -7.02
CA GLY A 115 -1.61 -14.53 -6.62
C GLY A 115 -1.74 -14.81 -5.12
N GLU A 116 -0.83 -14.28 -4.32
CA GLU A 116 -0.69 -14.59 -2.89
C GLU A 116 -1.27 -13.49 -2.00
N THR A 117 -2.26 -12.73 -2.48
CA THR A 117 -2.84 -11.59 -1.75
C THR A 117 -3.38 -11.95 -0.37
N HIS A 118 -3.82 -13.20 -0.17
CA HIS A 118 -4.20 -13.75 1.13
C HIS A 118 -3.06 -13.71 2.17
N ARG A 119 -1.79 -13.77 1.74
CA ARG A 119 -0.62 -13.68 2.63
C ARG A 119 -0.42 -12.31 3.25
N LEU A 120 -1.03 -11.26 2.69
CA LEU A 120 -1.03 -9.93 3.32
C LEU A 120 -1.79 -9.93 4.65
N GLY A 121 -2.73 -10.86 4.84
CA GLY A 121 -3.46 -11.03 6.09
C GLY A 121 -2.66 -11.66 7.22
N ASP A 122 -1.48 -12.22 6.94
CA ASP A 122 -0.58 -12.80 7.94
C ASP A 122 0.37 -11.72 8.47
N ALA A 123 -0.01 -11.12 9.60
CA ALA A 123 0.72 -10.02 10.21
C ALA A 123 2.15 -10.41 10.63
N ASP A 124 2.36 -11.63 11.13
CA ASP A 124 3.67 -12.09 11.59
C ASP A 124 4.61 -12.32 10.42
N ARG A 125 4.09 -12.87 9.31
CA ARG A 125 4.84 -13.02 8.08
C ARG A 125 5.18 -11.66 7.47
N LEU A 126 4.22 -10.75 7.39
CA LEU A 126 4.43 -9.41 6.85
C LEU A 126 5.48 -8.65 7.67
N SER A 127 5.44 -8.78 9.00
CA SER A 127 6.41 -8.14 9.91
C SER A 127 7.82 -8.66 9.67
N ARG A 128 8.01 -9.97 9.54
CA ARG A 128 9.31 -10.58 9.20
C ARG A 128 9.85 -10.13 7.84
N THR A 129 8.98 -10.04 6.83
CA THR A 129 9.38 -9.53 5.51
C THR A 129 9.80 -8.06 5.58
N ILE A 130 9.07 -7.23 6.34
CA ILE A 130 9.41 -5.80 6.52
C ILE A 130 10.72 -5.64 7.30
N GLU A 131 10.94 -6.43 8.35
CA GLU A 131 12.19 -6.41 9.14
C GLU A 131 13.40 -6.74 8.26
N ARG A 132 13.33 -7.83 7.48
CA ARG A 132 14.37 -8.19 6.51
C ARG A 132 14.61 -7.11 5.46
N LEU A 133 13.54 -6.49 4.94
CA LEU A 133 13.68 -5.37 4.00
C LEU A 133 14.33 -4.14 4.64
N GLY A 134 14.06 -3.90 5.93
CA GLY A 134 14.67 -2.86 6.74
C GLY A 134 16.17 -3.06 6.93
N GLU A 135 16.63 -4.30 7.08
CA GLU A 135 18.04 -4.68 7.20
C GLU A 135 18.79 -4.51 5.87
N GLN A 136 18.18 -4.88 4.74
CA GLN A 136 18.84 -4.83 3.42
C GLN A 136 19.04 -3.40 2.89
N ARG A 137 18.27 -2.42 3.37
CA ARG A 137 18.30 -0.99 2.93
C ARG A 137 18.56 -0.80 1.41
N PRO A 138 17.75 -1.40 0.51
CA PRO A 138 17.96 -1.24 -0.92
C PRO A 138 17.66 0.21 -1.34
N TRP A 139 18.64 0.89 -1.93
CA TRP A 139 18.52 2.29 -2.34
C TRP A 139 18.18 2.48 -3.83
N ALA A 140 18.33 1.44 -4.66
CA ALA A 140 18.10 1.48 -6.10
C ALA A 140 16.87 0.64 -6.50
N ALA A 141 16.06 1.13 -7.45
CA ALA A 141 14.78 0.51 -7.83
C ALA A 141 14.89 -0.96 -8.30
N TRP A 142 15.98 -1.33 -8.99
CA TRP A 142 16.22 -2.72 -9.39
C TRP A 142 16.62 -3.59 -8.19
N LYS A 143 17.42 -3.07 -7.26
CA LYS A 143 17.72 -3.75 -5.98
C LYS A 143 16.48 -3.87 -5.09
N ILE A 144 15.51 -2.97 -5.21
CA ILE A 144 14.25 -3.05 -4.46
C ILE A 144 13.45 -4.30 -4.93
N ARG A 145 13.37 -4.55 -6.23
CA ARG A 145 12.71 -5.74 -6.78
C ARG A 145 13.35 -7.04 -6.29
N ASP A 146 14.67 -7.13 -6.39
CA ASP A 146 15.42 -8.31 -5.95
C ASP A 146 15.35 -8.49 -4.43
N ALA A 147 15.50 -7.42 -3.65
CA ALA A 147 15.38 -7.43 -2.19
C ALA A 147 14.00 -7.91 -1.73
N VAL A 148 12.92 -7.44 -2.36
CA VAL A 148 11.55 -7.87 -2.06
C VAL A 148 11.37 -9.35 -2.41
N LYS A 149 11.94 -9.80 -3.53
CA LYS A 149 11.88 -11.21 -3.94
C LYS A 149 12.61 -12.11 -2.95
N GLU A 150 13.82 -11.72 -2.52
CA GLU A 150 14.62 -12.45 -1.53
C GLU A 150 13.92 -12.49 -0.15
N ALA A 151 13.43 -11.35 0.33
CA ALA A 151 12.77 -11.25 1.63
C ALA A 151 11.46 -12.06 1.71
N ARG A 152 10.81 -12.32 0.57
CA ARG A 152 9.62 -13.18 0.46
C ARG A 152 9.93 -14.67 0.31
N GLY A 153 11.07 -15.01 -0.29
CA GLY A 153 11.45 -16.38 -0.65
C GLY A 153 12.13 -17.19 0.45
N ALA A 154 12.63 -16.53 1.49
CA ALA A 154 13.31 -17.15 2.65
C ALA A 154 12.40 -17.30 3.87
#